data_AF-A0A7R9YKL8-F1
#
_entry.id   AF-A0A7R9YKL8-F1
#
_cell.length_a   1.000
_cell.length_b   1.000
_cell.length_c   1.000
_cell.angle_alpha   90.00
_cell.angle_beta   90.00
_cell.angle_gamma   90.00
#
_symmetry.space_group_name_H-M   'P 1'
#
loop_
_entity.id
_entity.type
_entity.pdbx_description
1 polymer ?
#
loop_
_entity_poly.entity_id
_entity_poly.type
_entity_poly.pdbx_seq_one_letter_code
_entity_poly.pdbx_strand_id
1 'polypeptide(L)'
;RALGCRPSVFSFAGIKDRRAVTVQRVSAFKVHPDRLGAIGERSALGVGVRLGGVRFAADPVRCGELAGNHFTIVLRAVPADEVAHVHAAAAALRERGFVNYYGLQRFGNNPAAPTHFIGRALLTRRWRDAIDLILAPRAGENPA
;
A
#
# COMPACT_ATOMS: atom_id res chain seq x y z
N ARG A 1 -18.35 3.26 5.35
CA ARG A 1 -19.12 4.49 5.65
C ARG A 1 -20.23 4.71 4.64
N ALA A 2 -19.95 4.89 3.34
CA ALA A 2 -21.00 5.06 2.31
C ALA A 2 -22.09 3.98 2.32
N LEU A 3 -21.74 2.73 2.61
CA LEU A 3 -22.70 1.62 2.69
C LEU A 3 -23.32 1.39 4.08
N GLY A 4 -22.95 2.16 5.10
CA GLY A 4 -23.37 1.89 6.49
C GLY A 4 -22.83 0.58 7.10
N CYS A 5 -21.93 -0.13 6.41
CA CYS A 5 -21.34 -1.38 6.91
C CYS A 5 -20.05 -1.15 7.72
N ARG A 6 -19.74 -2.09 8.61
CA ARG A 6 -18.45 -2.17 9.31
C ARG A 6 -17.32 -2.44 8.30
N PRO A 7 -16.11 -1.86 8.45
CA PRO A 7 -15.00 -2.13 7.55
C PRO A 7 -14.63 -3.62 7.43
N SER A 8 -14.82 -4.38 8.52
CA SER A 8 -14.53 -5.82 8.59
C SER A 8 -15.34 -6.69 7.63
N VAL A 9 -16.41 -6.17 7.01
CA VAL A 9 -17.13 -6.92 5.97
C VAL A 9 -16.34 -6.98 4.67
N PHE A 10 -15.35 -6.10 4.50
CA PHE A 10 -14.49 -6.06 3.33
C PHE A 10 -13.17 -6.77 3.61
N SER A 11 -12.69 -7.51 2.63
CA SER A 11 -11.37 -8.15 2.67
C SER A 11 -10.71 -8.13 1.29
N PHE A 12 -9.39 -8.17 1.29
CA PHE A 12 -8.54 -8.07 0.11
C PHE A 12 -7.20 -8.75 0.37
N ALA A 13 -6.49 -9.10 -0.70
CA ALA A 13 -5.29 -9.93 -0.60
C ALA A 13 -4.05 -9.18 -0.05
N GLY A 14 -4.00 -7.86 -0.24
CA GLY A 14 -2.95 -7.01 0.34
C GLY A 14 -3.18 -5.54 0.01
N ILE A 15 -2.53 -4.65 0.75
CA ILE A 15 -2.59 -3.21 0.48
C ILE A 15 -1.83 -2.86 -0.82
N LYS A 16 -2.29 -1.82 -1.53
CA LYS A 16 -1.63 -1.26 -2.71
C LYS A 16 -1.13 0.16 -2.42
N ASP A 17 -0.25 0.65 -3.29
CA ASP A 17 0.35 1.97 -3.12
C ASP A 17 -0.69 3.10 -3.20
N ARG A 18 -0.60 4.03 -2.26
CA ARG A 18 -1.50 5.19 -2.19
C ARG A 18 -1.31 6.16 -3.36
N ARG A 19 -0.08 6.30 -3.85
CA ARG A 19 0.31 7.26 -4.91
C ARG A 19 0.52 6.52 -6.25
N ALA A 20 -0.52 5.82 -6.70
CA ALA A 20 -0.53 5.09 -7.95
C ALA A 20 -1.97 4.89 -8.45
N VAL A 21 -2.12 4.49 -9.72
CA VAL A 21 -3.36 3.89 -10.20
C VAL A 21 -3.28 2.39 -9.93
N THR A 22 -4.15 1.88 -9.06
CA THR A 22 -4.09 0.49 -8.60
C THR A 22 -5.39 -0.25 -8.87
N VAL A 23 -5.29 -1.51 -9.27
CA VAL A 23 -6.43 -2.42 -9.44
C VAL A 23 -6.23 -3.62 -8.51
N GLN A 24 -7.29 -3.99 -7.78
CA GLN A 24 -7.26 -5.17 -6.93
C GLN A 24 -8.64 -5.79 -6.78
N ARG A 25 -8.68 -7.07 -6.41
CA ARG A 25 -9.91 -7.75 -5.99
C ARG A 25 -10.21 -7.44 -4.53
N VAL A 26 -11.47 -7.16 -4.25
CA VAL A 26 -12.02 -6.96 -2.91
C VAL A 26 -13.24 -7.85 -2.80
N SER A 27 -13.40 -8.53 -1.67
CA SER A 27 -14.63 -9.24 -1.35
C SER A 27 -15.41 -8.51 -0.25
N ALA A 28 -16.73 -8.61 -0.30
CA ALA A 28 -17.63 -7.96 0.64
C ALA A 28 -18.68 -8.98 1.13
N PHE A 29 -18.67 -9.29 2.42
CA PHE A 29 -19.55 -10.30 3.00
C PHE A 29 -21.00 -9.79 3.10
N LYS A 30 -21.94 -10.53 2.48
CA LYS A 30 -23.38 -10.22 2.49
C LYS A 30 -23.74 -8.79 2.05
N VAL A 31 -23.01 -8.25 1.08
CA VAL A 31 -23.33 -6.96 0.44
C VAL A 31 -23.89 -7.22 -0.95
N HIS A 32 -25.16 -6.86 -1.18
CA HIS A 32 -25.79 -6.99 -2.50
C HIS A 32 -25.16 -6.01 -3.51
N PRO A 33 -24.87 -6.44 -4.75
CA PRO A 33 -24.28 -5.60 -5.80
C PRO A 33 -24.97 -4.24 -6.01
N ASP A 34 -26.30 -4.18 -5.94
CA ASP A 34 -27.07 -2.93 -6.15
C ASP A 34 -26.69 -1.83 -5.15
N ARG A 35 -26.21 -2.21 -3.96
CA ARG A 35 -25.75 -1.26 -2.95
C ARG A 35 -24.41 -0.62 -3.30
N LEU A 36 -23.63 -1.25 -4.19
CA LEU A 36 -22.30 -0.79 -4.56
C LEU A 36 -22.31 0.39 -5.53
N GLY A 37 -23.42 0.60 -6.26
CA GLY A 37 -23.57 1.74 -7.19
C GLY A 37 -23.35 3.10 -6.50
N ALA A 38 -23.78 3.22 -5.24
CA ALA A 38 -23.62 4.43 -4.43
C ALA A 38 -22.14 4.78 -4.11
N ILE A 39 -21.20 3.85 -4.30
CA ILE A 39 -19.77 4.06 -4.01
C ILE A 39 -19.10 4.87 -5.12
N GLY A 40 -19.55 4.71 -6.36
CA GLY A 40 -18.98 5.41 -7.53
C GLY A 40 -19.35 6.89 -7.59
N GLU A 41 -20.56 7.24 -7.17
CA GLU A 41 -21.10 8.61 -7.29
C GLU A 41 -20.86 9.48 -6.04
N ARG A 42 -20.74 8.87 -4.86
CA ARG A 42 -20.68 9.59 -3.57
C ARG A 42 -19.36 9.44 -2.84
N SER A 43 -18.24 9.48 -3.56
CA SER A 43 -16.96 9.66 -2.88
C SER A 43 -16.86 11.13 -2.43
N ALA A 44 -17.21 11.40 -1.18
CA ALA A 44 -16.91 12.64 -0.46
C ALA A 44 -15.39 12.91 -0.31
N LEU A 45 -14.57 12.21 -1.10
CA LEU A 45 -13.12 12.26 -1.13
C LEU A 45 -12.58 12.83 -2.44
N GLY A 46 -13.42 13.08 -3.46
CA GLY A 46 -12.95 13.67 -4.73
C GLY A 46 -11.96 12.81 -5.53
N VAL A 47 -11.83 11.50 -5.23
CA VAL A 47 -10.85 10.62 -5.87
C VAL A 47 -11.48 9.27 -6.29
N GLY A 48 -11.80 9.14 -7.58
CA GLY A 48 -11.29 8.07 -8.46
C GLY A 48 -11.45 6.58 -8.14
N VAL A 49 -12.38 6.13 -7.29
CA VAL A 49 -12.65 4.68 -7.12
C VAL A 49 -13.67 4.20 -8.15
N ARG A 50 -13.30 3.22 -8.97
CA ARG A 50 -14.22 2.54 -9.90
C ARG A 50 -14.39 1.09 -9.50
N LEU A 51 -15.60 0.58 -9.65
CA LEU A 51 -15.94 -0.82 -9.41
C LEU A 51 -16.25 -1.50 -10.74
N GLY A 52 -15.84 -2.76 -10.87
CA GLY A 52 -16.10 -3.57 -12.06
C GLY A 52 -15.97 -5.05 -11.74
N GLY A 53 -16.53 -5.90 -12.60
CA GLY A 53 -16.45 -7.36 -12.45
C GLY A 53 -17.09 -7.90 -11.16
N VAL A 54 -18.18 -7.26 -10.70
CA VAL A 54 -18.90 -7.68 -9.49
C VAL A 54 -19.57 -9.02 -9.74
N ARG A 55 -19.29 -9.99 -8.88
CA ARG A 55 -19.90 -11.32 -8.91
C ARG A 55 -20.02 -11.88 -7.50
N PHE A 56 -20.96 -12.80 -7.31
CA PHE A 56 -20.99 -13.61 -6.09
C PHE A 56 -19.88 -14.67 -6.13
N ALA A 57 -19.35 -14.98 -4.95
CA ALA A 57 -18.37 -16.04 -4.73
C ALA A 57 -18.65 -16.67 -3.36
N ALA A 58 -18.36 -17.96 -3.23
CA ALA A 58 -18.52 -18.69 -1.97
C ALA A 58 -17.50 -18.23 -0.92
N ASP A 59 -16.25 -18.05 -1.35
CA ASP A 59 -15.13 -17.70 -0.48
C ASP A 59 -14.73 -16.22 -0.59
N PRO A 60 -14.37 -15.59 0.55
CA PRO A 60 -13.80 -14.24 0.54
C PRO A 60 -12.35 -14.26 0.04
N VAL A 61 -11.88 -13.11 -0.42
CA VAL A 61 -10.45 -12.90 -0.71
C VAL A 61 -9.72 -12.65 0.61
N ARG A 62 -8.72 -13.48 0.94
CA ARG A 62 -7.97 -13.39 2.20
C ARG A 62 -6.60 -12.72 2.00
N CYS A 63 -6.09 -12.12 3.07
CA CYS A 63 -4.74 -11.55 3.07
C CYS A 63 -3.71 -12.63 2.72
N GLY A 64 -2.82 -12.34 1.76
CA GLY A 64 -1.84 -13.27 1.23
C GLY A 64 -2.30 -14.09 0.02
N GLU A 65 -3.59 -14.06 -0.35
CA GLU A 65 -4.11 -14.75 -1.54
C GLU A 65 -3.82 -13.99 -2.85
N LEU A 66 -2.54 -13.70 -3.10
CA LEU A 66 -2.04 -13.19 -4.36
C LEU A 66 -0.67 -13.80 -4.66
N ALA A 67 -0.40 -14.09 -5.94
CA ALA A 67 0.94 -14.52 -6.37
C ALA A 67 1.95 -13.35 -6.41
N GLY A 68 1.45 -12.12 -6.62
CA GLY A 68 2.28 -10.94 -6.76
C GLY A 68 1.51 -9.74 -7.33
N ASN A 69 2.25 -8.71 -7.70
CA ASN A 69 1.72 -7.50 -8.33
C ASN A 69 2.38 -7.30 -9.69
N HIS A 70 1.60 -6.86 -10.67
CA HIS A 70 2.13 -6.39 -11.95
C HIS A 70 2.28 -4.87 -11.89
N PHE A 71 3.44 -4.37 -12.31
CA PHE A 71 3.75 -2.94 -12.31
C PHE A 71 4.02 -2.46 -13.73
N THR A 72 3.35 -1.37 -14.11
CA THR A 72 3.72 -0.55 -15.27
C THR A 72 4.27 0.76 -14.73
N ILE A 73 5.56 1.02 -14.97
CA ILE A 73 6.27 2.17 -14.42
C ILE A 73 6.74 3.06 -15.58
N VAL A 74 6.51 4.36 -15.45
CA VAL A 74 7.02 5.37 -16.40
C VAL A 74 8.07 6.20 -15.68
N LEU A 75 9.32 6.09 -16.11
CA LEU A 75 10.40 6.97 -15.69
C LEU A 75 10.31 8.27 -16.50
N ARG A 76 10.33 9.42 -15.82
CA ARG A 76 10.25 10.76 -16.44
C ARG A 76 11.55 11.51 -16.21
N ALA A 77 11.80 12.51 -17.06
CA ALA A 77 12.99 13.37 -16.97
C ALA A 77 14.32 12.59 -17.00
N VAL A 78 14.38 11.53 -17.82
CA VAL A 78 15.62 10.79 -18.06
C VAL A 78 16.50 11.62 -19.01
N PRO A 79 17.74 11.97 -18.65
CA PRO A 79 18.67 12.64 -19.55
C PRO A 79 18.89 11.83 -20.83
N ALA A 80 19.04 12.50 -21.97
CA ALA A 80 19.13 11.84 -23.27
C ALA A 80 20.34 10.89 -23.37
N ASP A 81 21.45 11.26 -22.75
CA ASP A 81 22.68 10.48 -22.63
C ASP A 81 22.56 9.26 -21.70
N GLU A 82 21.58 9.25 -20.79
CA GLU A 82 21.33 8.14 -19.85
C GLU A 82 20.34 7.10 -20.37
N VAL A 83 19.62 7.38 -21.47
CA VAL A 83 18.59 6.46 -22.01
C VAL A 83 19.15 5.07 -22.31
N ALA A 84 20.34 5.00 -22.92
CA ALA A 84 21.01 3.74 -23.23
C ALA A 84 21.35 2.95 -21.94
N HIS A 85 21.81 3.65 -20.90
CA HIS A 85 22.12 3.05 -19.62
C HIS A 85 20.87 2.47 -18.95
N VAL A 86 19.75 3.20 -18.95
CA VAL A 86 18.46 2.72 -18.43
C VAL A 86 17.99 1.45 -19.14
N HIS A 87 18.13 1.38 -20.47
CA HIS A 87 17.79 0.17 -21.22
C HIS A 87 18.69 -1.02 -20.85
N ALA A 88 20.00 -0.79 -20.70
CA ALA A 88 20.93 -1.84 -20.26
C ALA A 88 20.59 -2.33 -18.84
N ALA A 89 20.25 -1.43 -17.92
CA ALA A 89 19.83 -1.77 -16.56
C ALA A 89 18.51 -2.57 -16.54
N ALA A 90 17.54 -2.20 -17.38
CA ALA A 90 16.28 -2.94 -17.50
C ALA A 90 16.48 -4.36 -18.07
N ALA A 91 17.38 -4.52 -19.04
CA ALA A 91 17.75 -5.84 -19.57
C ALA A 91 18.42 -6.71 -18.50
N ALA A 92 19.37 -6.13 -17.76
CA ALA A 92 20.03 -6.79 -16.63
C ALA A 92 19.04 -7.22 -15.55
N LEU A 93 18.06 -6.37 -15.21
CA LEU A 93 17.01 -6.66 -14.23
C LEU A 93 16.14 -7.84 -14.68
N ARG A 94 15.82 -7.93 -15.98
CA ARG A 94 15.06 -9.05 -16.55
C ARG A 94 15.83 -10.36 -16.47
N GLU A 95 17.13 -10.35 -16.73
CA GLU A 95 17.96 -11.56 -16.80
C GLU A 95 18.40 -12.06 -15.42
N ARG A 96 18.77 -11.14 -14.53
CA ARG A 96 19.39 -11.47 -13.23
C ARG A 96 18.50 -11.18 -12.03
N GLY A 97 17.39 -10.47 -12.23
CA GLY A 97 16.54 -10.00 -11.14
C GLY A 97 17.21 -8.89 -10.33
N PHE A 98 16.81 -8.78 -9.06
CA PHE A 98 17.30 -7.80 -8.10
C PHE A 98 17.32 -8.39 -6.70
N VAL A 99 18.06 -7.76 -5.79
CA VAL A 99 18.11 -8.19 -4.39
C VAL A 99 16.81 -7.81 -3.69
N ASN A 100 16.14 -8.79 -3.08
CA ASN A 100 14.83 -8.64 -2.46
C ASN A 100 14.92 -7.98 -1.07
N TYR A 101 15.23 -6.68 -1.03
CA TYR A 101 15.31 -5.89 0.19
C TYR A 101 13.93 -5.43 0.69
N TYR A 102 13.81 -5.24 2.00
CA TYR A 102 12.77 -4.37 2.54
C TYR A 102 13.08 -2.91 2.17
N GLY A 103 12.23 -2.29 1.38
CA GLY A 103 12.37 -0.88 1.02
C GLY A 103 12.15 0.08 2.20
N LEU A 104 12.57 1.33 2.05
CA LEU A 104 12.51 2.36 3.10
C LEU A 104 11.11 2.57 3.69
N GLN A 105 10.06 2.41 2.90
CA GLN A 105 8.67 2.47 3.36
C GLN A 105 8.37 1.49 4.51
N ARG A 106 9.11 0.38 4.62
CA ARG A 106 8.96 -0.60 5.71
C ARG A 106 9.51 -0.07 7.04
N PHE A 107 10.43 0.88 6.98
CA PHE A 107 11.08 1.48 8.14
C PHE A 107 10.41 2.77 8.62
N GLY A 108 9.30 3.15 7.98
CA GLY A 108 8.54 4.36 8.29
C GLY A 108 9.14 5.60 7.64
N ASN A 109 8.40 6.71 7.71
CA ASN A 109 8.79 7.99 7.12
C ASN A 109 9.44 8.94 8.15
N ASN A 110 9.57 8.53 9.41
CA ASN A 110 10.25 9.33 10.44
C ASN A 110 11.72 8.87 10.55
N PRO A 111 12.68 9.61 9.98
CA PRO A 111 14.09 9.24 10.08
C PRO A 111 14.61 9.32 11.52
N ALA A 112 14.01 10.15 12.38
CA ALA A 112 14.37 10.26 13.80
C ALA A 112 13.86 9.09 14.65
N ALA A 113 12.83 8.38 14.19
CA ALA A 113 12.29 7.19 14.86
C ALA A 113 11.94 6.07 13.87
N PRO A 114 12.95 5.40 13.29
CA PRO A 114 12.71 4.27 12.40
C PRO A 114 12.00 3.11 13.12
N THR A 115 11.10 2.42 12.43
CA THR A 115 10.25 1.37 13.04
C THR A 115 11.07 0.21 13.63
N HIS A 116 12.24 -0.09 13.07
CA HIS A 116 13.10 -1.15 13.56
C HIS A 116 13.77 -0.83 14.90
N PHE A 117 13.98 0.45 15.24
CA PHE A 117 14.45 0.85 16.57
C PHE A 117 13.38 0.67 17.64
N ILE A 118 12.13 1.00 17.30
CA ILE A 118 10.96 0.72 18.15
C ILE A 118 10.85 -0.80 18.38
N GLY A 119 10.93 -1.59 17.30
CA GLY A 119 10.92 -3.05 17.38
C GLY A 119 12.01 -3.60 18.30
N ARG A 120 13.25 -3.10 18.18
CA ARG A 120 14.37 -3.48 19.06
C ARG A 120 14.09 -3.15 20.53
N ALA A 121 13.57 -1.97 20.82
CA ALA A 121 13.24 -1.55 22.19
C ALA A 121 12.15 -2.46 22.81
N LEU A 122 11.12 -2.80 22.05
CA LEU A 122 10.06 -3.73 22.48
C LEU A 122 10.61 -5.13 22.76
N LEU A 123 11.43 -5.69 21.86
CA LEU A 123 12.01 -7.03 22.03
C LEU A 123 12.96 -7.11 23.22
N THR A 124 13.66 -6.02 23.53
CA THR A 124 14.57 -5.90 24.68
C THR A 124 13.88 -5.41 25.95
N ARG A 125 12.55 -5.32 25.96
CA ARG A 125 11.70 -4.87 27.08
C ARG A 125 12.07 -3.46 27.60
N ARG A 126 12.65 -2.61 26.75
CA ARG A 126 12.90 -1.20 27.05
C ARG A 126 11.66 -0.38 26.72
N TRP A 127 10.65 -0.50 27.58
CA TRP A 127 9.32 0.07 27.34
C TRP A 127 9.33 1.60 27.23
N ARG A 128 10.12 2.27 28.07
CA ARG A 128 10.27 3.73 28.04
C ARG A 128 10.84 4.20 26.71
N ASP A 129 11.96 3.62 26.27
CA ASP A 129 12.57 3.92 24.97
C ASP A 129 11.59 3.68 23.81
N ALA A 130 10.80 2.61 23.86
CA ALA A 130 9.80 2.33 22.82
C ALA A 130 8.71 3.42 22.77
N ILE A 131 8.21 3.86 23.94
CA ILE A 131 7.23 4.94 24.05
C ILE A 131 7.82 6.26 23.54
N ASP A 132 9.03 6.60 23.98
CA ASP A 132 9.71 7.84 23.59
C ASP A 132 9.94 7.88 22.06
N LEU A 133 10.32 6.75 21.44
CA LEU A 133 10.45 6.66 19.99
C LEU A 133 9.12 6.76 19.24
N ILE A 134 8.03 6.19 19.77
CA ILE A 134 6.70 6.28 19.15
C ILE A 134 6.16 7.72 19.20
N LEU A 135 6.41 8.41 20.31
CA LEU A 135 5.99 9.79 20.56
C LEU A 135 6.98 10.83 20.03
N ALA A 136 8.11 10.39 19.46
CA ALA A 136 9.13 11.28 18.93
C ALA A 136 8.50 12.24 17.89
N PRO A 137 8.79 13.55 17.98
CA PRO A 137 8.28 14.54 17.03
C PRO A 137 8.59 14.14 15.59
N ARG A 138 7.63 14.33 14.69
CA ARG A 138 7.84 14.14 13.26
C ARG A 138 8.13 15.49 12.62
N ALA A 139 9.19 15.56 11.84
CA ALA A 139 9.48 16.76 11.06
C ALA A 139 8.29 17.07 10.13
N GLY A 140 7.68 18.25 10.32
CA GLY A 140 6.52 18.71 9.55
C GLY A 140 5.14 18.40 10.14
N GLU A 141 5.05 17.73 11.30
CA GLU A 141 3.81 17.74 12.09
C GLU A 141 3.80 19.01 12.95
N ASN A 142 2.82 19.89 12.73
CA ASN A 142 2.56 21.00 13.66
C ASN A 142 2.17 20.38 15.01
N PRO A 143 2.76 20.80 16.15
CA PRO A 143 2.25 20.39 17.44
C PRO A 143 0.80 20.87 17.53
N ALA A 144 -0.11 19.92 17.77
CA ALA A 144 -1.53 20.19 17.98
C ALA A 144 -1.74 21.05 19.23
#